data_AF-A0A7W0UDQ8-F1
#
_entry.id   AF-A0A7W0UDQ8-F1
#
_cell.length_a   1.000
_cell.length_b   1.000
_cell.length_c   1.000
_cell.angle_alpha   90.00
_cell.angle_beta   90.00
_cell.angle_gamma   90.00
#
_symmetry.space_group_name_H-M   'P 1'
#
loop_
_entity.id
_entity.type
_entity.pdbx_description
1 polymer ?
#
loop_
_entity_poly.entity_id
_entity_poly.type
_entity_poly.pdbx_seq_one_letter_code
_entity_poly.pdbx_strand_id
1 'polypeptide(L)'
;VTYSLHIILRFELEQQLVDGTLALEELPEAWNARMTEFLGVEVPDDARGVLQDVHWTRAAYGYFPTYALGNVLSLQIWRHVRTAIPDLDAQIEAGEFAELYEWLAQHLYRHGRKFTPTETLDRAIGESTIDPQPYLEYLRGKVAGLAAV
;
A
#
# COMPACT_ATOMS: atom_id res chain seq x y z
N VAL A 1 -2.09 9.92 4.36
CA VAL A 1 -0.90 10.09 3.48
C VAL A 1 0.36 9.42 4.04
N THR A 2 0.48 9.23 5.35
CA THR A 2 1.70 8.70 6.01
C THR A 2 1.83 7.18 6.01
N TYR A 3 0.79 6.42 5.62
CA TYR A 3 0.75 4.97 5.73
C TYR A 3 1.97 4.27 5.09
N SER A 4 2.36 4.66 3.87
CA SER A 4 3.53 4.07 3.18
C SER A 4 4.85 4.28 3.93
N LEU A 5 4.98 5.33 4.75
CA LEU A 5 6.19 5.58 5.54
C LEU A 5 6.39 4.52 6.63
N HIS A 6 5.30 4.06 7.26
CA HIS A 6 5.35 2.95 8.22
C HIS A 6 5.81 1.65 7.57
N ILE A 7 5.44 1.44 6.31
CA ILE A 7 5.85 0.26 5.53
C ILE A 7 7.32 0.34 5.14
N ILE A 8 7.78 1.50 4.65
CA ILE A 8 9.19 1.72 4.29
C ILE A 8 10.09 1.49 5.50
N LEU A 9 9.73 2.04 6.67
CA LEU A 9 10.45 1.82 7.92
C LEU A 9 10.66 0.33 8.20
N ARG A 10 9.58 -0.47 8.15
CA ARG A 10 9.65 -1.90 8.44
C ARG A 10 10.48 -2.65 7.40
N PHE A 11 10.29 -2.32 6.13
CA PHE A 11 11.04 -2.95 5.04
C PHE A 11 12.54 -2.69 5.16
N GLU A 12 12.97 -1.46 5.44
CA GLU A 12 14.39 -1.14 5.58
C GLU A 12 15.02 -1.81 6.81
N LEU A 13 14.28 -1.93 7.92
CA LEU A 13 14.75 -2.69 9.09
C LEU A 13 14.83 -4.19 8.78
N GLU A 14 13.86 -4.76 8.05
CA GLU A 14 13.92 -6.15 7.60
C GLU A 14 15.15 -6.41 6.74
N GLN A 15 15.50 -5.51 5.82
CA GLN A 15 16.70 -5.64 5.01
C GLN A 15 17.96 -5.67 5.88
N GLN A 16 18.09 -4.74 6.83
CA GLN A 16 19.26 -4.65 7.72
C GLN A 16 19.39 -5.86 8.66
N LEU A 17 18.26 -6.41 9.13
CA LEU A 17 18.26 -7.63 9.94
C LEU A 17 18.70 -8.85 9.12
N VAL A 18 18.26 -8.94 7.87
CA VAL A 18 18.57 -10.08 6.98
C VAL A 18 20.01 -10.03 6.47
N ASP A 19 20.53 -8.84 6.15
CA ASP A 19 21.92 -8.67 5.68
C ASP A 19 22.94 -8.58 6.83
N GLY A 20 22.46 -8.51 8.08
CA GLY A 20 23.28 -8.52 9.30
C GLY A 20 23.91 -7.17 9.64
N THR A 21 23.50 -6.08 9.00
CA THR A 21 23.96 -4.72 9.34
C THR A 21 23.29 -4.11 10.57
N LEU A 22 22.20 -4.71 11.06
CA LEU A 22 21.53 -4.36 12.32
C LEU A 22 21.50 -5.56 13.26
N ALA A 23 22.00 -5.40 14.49
CA ALA A 23 21.87 -6.42 15.52
C ALA A 23 20.42 -6.47 16.05
N LEU A 24 19.94 -7.65 16.42
CA LEU A 24 18.56 -7.83 16.88
C LEU A 24 18.28 -7.02 18.16
N GLU A 25 19.27 -6.91 19.04
CA GLU A 25 19.20 -6.18 20.29
C GLU A 25 19.02 -4.67 20.08
N GLU A 26 19.48 -4.13 18.94
CA GLU A 26 19.42 -2.71 18.58
C GLU A 26 18.13 -2.34 17.84
N LEU A 27 17.32 -3.33 17.47
CA LEU A 27 16.09 -3.14 16.70
C LEU A 27 15.08 -2.17 17.35
N PRO A 28 14.85 -2.19 18.69
CA PRO A 28 13.94 -1.22 19.33
C PRO A 28 14.41 0.23 19.14
N GLU A 29 15.70 0.50 19.30
CA GLU A 29 16.27 1.85 19.14
C GLU A 29 16.24 2.30 17.67
N ALA A 30 16.61 1.40 16.75
CA ALA A 30 16.55 1.65 15.32
C ALA A 30 15.12 1.99 14.86
N TRP A 31 14.12 1.25 15.35
CA TRP A 31 12.71 1.52 15.09
C TRP A 31 12.31 2.94 15.52
N ASN A 32 12.64 3.29 16.77
CA ASN A 32 12.27 4.59 17.34
C ASN A 32 12.92 5.76 16.60
N ALA A 33 14.18 5.58 16.18
CA ALA A 33 14.89 6.54 15.34
C ALA A 33 14.19 6.75 14.00
N ARG A 34 13.80 5.68 13.30
CA ARG A 34 13.09 5.77 12.01
C ARG A 34 11.68 6.35 12.14
N MET A 35 10.96 6.07 13.22
CA MET A 35 9.66 6.70 13.51
C MET A 35 9.79 8.22 13.64
N THR A 36 10.85 8.68 14.30
CA THR A 36 11.15 10.11 14.41
C THR A 36 11.57 10.70 13.06
N GLU A 37 12.47 10.04 12.33
CA GLU A 37 12.98 10.50 11.04
C GLU A 37 11.88 10.66 9.98
N PHE A 38 11.03 9.65 9.82
CA PHE A 38 10.02 9.63 8.76
C PHE A 38 8.72 10.31 9.16
N LEU A 39 8.32 10.25 10.43
CA LEU A 39 7.01 10.71 10.88
C LEU A 39 7.05 11.82 11.94
N GLY A 40 8.21 12.12 12.52
CA GLY A 40 8.34 13.10 13.60
C GLY A 40 7.64 12.66 14.89
N VAL A 41 7.48 11.36 15.11
CA VAL A 41 6.74 10.80 16.25
C VAL A 41 7.70 10.15 17.24
N GLU A 42 7.63 10.59 18.49
CA GLU A 42 8.30 9.96 19.63
C GLU A 42 7.56 8.66 20.02
N VAL A 43 8.32 7.57 20.17
CA VAL A 43 7.78 6.26 20.56
C VAL A 43 7.93 6.09 22.08
N PRO A 44 6.81 5.97 22.82
CA PRO A 44 6.84 6.01 24.29
C PRO A 44 7.17 4.67 24.97
N ASP A 45 6.99 3.54 24.28
CA ASP A 45 7.42 2.19 24.72
C ASP A 45 7.42 1.20 23.54
N ASP A 46 8.00 0.02 23.75
CA ASP A 46 8.09 -1.02 22.72
C ASP A 46 6.73 -1.57 22.28
N ALA A 47 5.72 -1.56 23.16
CA ALA A 47 4.36 -1.97 22.82
C ALA A 47 3.73 -1.05 21.75
N ARG A 48 4.09 0.24 21.78
CA ARG A 48 3.74 1.25 20.77
C ARG A 48 4.84 1.46 19.72
N GLY A 49 5.91 0.67 19.80
CA GLY A 49 7.09 0.69 18.95
C GLY A 49 7.26 -0.62 18.20
N VAL A 50 8.43 -1.24 18.35
CA VAL A 50 8.84 -2.44 17.63
C VAL A 50 7.88 -3.64 17.79
N LEU A 51 7.12 -3.72 18.89
CA LEU A 51 6.14 -4.78 19.15
C LEU A 51 4.72 -4.45 18.66
N GLN A 52 4.54 -3.33 17.95
CA GLN A 52 3.24 -2.88 17.45
C GLN A 52 2.58 -3.92 16.52
N ASP A 53 3.36 -4.68 15.77
CA ASP A 53 2.89 -5.64 14.77
C ASP A 53 3.32 -7.07 15.05
N VAL A 54 2.46 -8.02 14.67
CA VAL A 54 2.66 -9.45 14.91
C VAL A 54 3.54 -10.14 13.86
N HIS A 55 3.80 -9.49 12.72
CA HIS A 55 4.37 -10.13 11.51
C HIS A 55 5.70 -10.83 11.78
N TRP A 56 6.65 -10.17 12.45
CA TRP A 56 7.95 -10.75 12.75
C TRP A 56 7.87 -11.92 13.73
N THR A 57 6.93 -11.90 14.68
CA THR A 57 6.68 -13.04 15.58
C THR A 57 6.18 -14.30 14.85
N ARG A 58 5.63 -14.12 13.63
CA ARG A 58 5.15 -15.20 12.76
C ARG A 58 6.10 -15.46 11.59
N ALA A 59 7.33 -14.96 11.66
CA ALA A 59 8.34 -15.05 10.61
C ALA A 59 7.87 -14.54 9.22
N ALA A 60 6.93 -13.60 9.19
CA ALA A 60 6.40 -13.02 7.95
C ALA A 60 7.30 -11.89 7.43
N TYR A 61 8.60 -12.15 7.31
CA TYR A 61 9.58 -11.21 6.75
C TYR A 61 9.36 -11.02 5.24
N GLY A 62 9.51 -9.79 4.75
CA GLY A 62 9.20 -9.41 3.36
C GLY A 62 7.70 -9.25 3.08
N TYR A 63 6.84 -9.36 4.10
CA TYR A 63 5.40 -9.21 3.95
C TYR A 63 4.98 -7.73 3.89
N PHE A 64 5.58 -6.85 4.70
CA PHE A 64 5.15 -5.45 4.77
C PHE A 64 5.11 -4.69 3.43
N PRO A 65 6.09 -4.85 2.51
CA PRO A 65 6.05 -4.22 1.20
C PRO A 65 4.76 -4.48 0.41
N THR A 66 4.08 -5.61 0.66
CA THR A 66 2.83 -5.96 -0.02
C THR A 66 1.69 -4.99 0.28
N TYR A 67 1.67 -4.33 1.45
CA TYR A 67 0.68 -3.30 1.77
C TYR A 67 0.87 -2.04 0.91
N ALA A 68 2.12 -1.59 0.75
CA ALA A 68 2.44 -0.44 -0.10
C ALA A 68 2.17 -0.76 -1.58
N LEU A 69 2.51 -1.98 -2.01
CA LEU A 69 2.19 -2.46 -3.35
C LEU A 69 0.68 -2.48 -3.61
N GLY A 70 -0.13 -2.91 -2.64
CA GLY A 70 -1.58 -2.87 -2.72
C GLY A 70 -2.12 -1.45 -2.93
N ASN A 71 -1.60 -0.45 -2.20
CA ASN A 71 -1.98 0.95 -2.40
C ASN A 71 -1.67 1.44 -3.82
N VAL A 72 -0.47 1.15 -4.32
CA VAL A 72 -0.05 1.54 -5.68
C VAL A 72 -0.93 0.89 -6.74
N LEU A 73 -1.06 -0.44 -6.70
CA LEU A 73 -1.87 -1.19 -7.66
C LEU A 73 -3.34 -0.79 -7.62
N SER A 74 -3.90 -0.52 -6.44
CA SER A 74 -5.30 -0.11 -6.32
C SER A 74 -5.59 1.15 -7.12
N LEU A 75 -4.69 2.14 -7.10
CA LEU A 75 -4.87 3.41 -7.81
C LEU A 75 -4.54 3.30 -9.31
N GLN A 76 -3.59 2.43 -9.66
CA GLN A 76 -3.32 2.10 -11.06
C GLN A 76 -4.54 1.43 -11.71
N ILE A 77 -5.15 0.45 -11.03
CA ILE A 77 -6.39 -0.19 -11.49
C ILE A 77 -7.56 0.79 -11.47
N TRP A 78 -7.67 1.62 -10.42
CA TRP A 78 -8.74 2.61 -10.29
C TRP A 78 -8.78 3.59 -11.46
N ARG A 79 -7.62 3.99 -12.01
CA ARG A 79 -7.56 4.85 -13.20
C ARG A 79 -8.31 4.25 -14.40
N HIS A 80 -8.19 2.94 -14.61
CA HIS A 80 -8.89 2.23 -15.68
C HIS A 80 -10.38 2.07 -15.39
N VAL A 81 -10.74 1.74 -14.14
CA VAL A 81 -12.13 1.71 -13.67
C VAL A 81 -12.84 3.04 -13.98
N ARG A 82 -12.19 4.16 -13.66
CA ARG A 82 -12.75 5.52 -13.87
C ARG A 82 -12.97 5.88 -15.33
N THR A 83 -12.18 5.29 -16.23
CA THR A 83 -12.36 5.47 -17.68
C THR A 83 -13.46 4.56 -18.22
N ALA A 84 -13.58 3.34 -17.67
CA ALA A 84 -14.59 2.38 -18.05
C ALA A 84 -16.00 2.74 -17.55
N ILE A 85 -16.10 3.40 -16.39
CA ILE A 85 -17.35 3.79 -15.72
C ILE A 85 -17.32 5.31 -15.45
N PRO A 86 -17.68 6.16 -16.43
CA PRO A 86 -17.52 7.62 -16.32
C PRO A 86 -18.39 8.28 -15.24
N ASP A 87 -19.54 7.69 -14.89
CA ASP A 87 -20.52 8.17 -13.90
C ASP A 87 -20.34 7.53 -12.51
N LEU A 88 -19.23 6.81 -12.28
CA LEU A 88 -18.98 6.05 -11.06
C LEU A 88 -19.14 6.86 -9.76
N ASP A 89 -18.75 8.14 -9.74
CA ASP A 89 -18.92 8.98 -8.55
C ASP A 89 -20.41 9.15 -8.16
N ALA A 90 -21.29 9.36 -9.16
CA ALA A 90 -22.72 9.48 -8.91
C ALA A 90 -23.33 8.15 -8.42
N GLN A 91 -22.87 7.03 -8.97
CA GLN A 91 -23.28 5.70 -8.50
C GLN A 91 -22.87 5.48 -7.03
N ILE A 92 -21.62 5.81 -6.68
CA ILE A 92 -21.13 5.71 -5.29
C ILE A 92 -21.94 6.61 -4.34
N GLU A 93 -22.25 7.84 -4.74
CA GLU A 93 -23.10 8.75 -3.96
C GLU A 93 -24.51 8.20 -3.74
N ALA A 94 -25.06 7.47 -4.72
CA ALA A 94 -26.33 6.77 -4.62
C ALA A 94 -26.26 5.44 -3.85
N GLY A 95 -25.06 4.98 -3.47
CA GLY A 95 -24.85 3.67 -2.85
C GLY A 95 -24.93 2.50 -3.82
N GLU A 96 -24.78 2.75 -5.11
CA GLU A 96 -24.81 1.78 -6.19
C GLU A 96 -23.39 1.31 -6.53
N PHE A 97 -23.12 0.02 -6.32
CA PHE A 97 -21.78 -0.56 -6.52
C PHE A 97 -21.76 -1.74 -7.49
N ALA A 98 -22.89 -2.05 -8.12
CA ALA A 98 -23.05 -3.24 -8.96
C ALA A 98 -22.10 -3.20 -10.17
N GLU A 99 -22.04 -2.08 -10.88
CA GLU A 99 -21.20 -1.95 -12.07
C GLU A 99 -19.69 -2.01 -11.73
N LEU A 100 -19.29 -1.34 -10.65
CA LEU A 100 -17.91 -1.43 -10.13
C LEU A 100 -17.54 -2.88 -9.77
N TYR A 101 -18.43 -3.57 -9.05
CA TYR A 101 -18.21 -4.97 -8.69
C TYR A 101 -18.11 -5.86 -9.92
N GLU A 102 -19.01 -5.72 -10.88
CA GLU A 102 -19.01 -6.52 -12.11
C GLU A 102 -17.75 -6.29 -12.93
N TRP A 103 -17.30 -5.04 -13.05
CA TRP A 103 -16.04 -4.72 -13.72
C TRP A 103 -14.86 -5.42 -13.03
N LEU A 104 -14.74 -5.30 -11.71
CA LEU A 104 -13.64 -5.93 -10.96
C LEU A 104 -13.73 -7.45 -10.99
N ALA A 105 -14.94 -8.02 -10.95
CA ALA A 105 -15.16 -9.46 -11.04
C ALA A 105 -14.69 -10.01 -12.39
N GLN A 106 -15.02 -9.31 -13.48
CA GLN A 106 -14.66 -9.71 -14.84
C GLN A 106 -13.19 -9.50 -15.17
N HIS A 107 -12.57 -8.42 -14.69
CA HIS A 107 -11.20 -8.07 -15.09
C HIS A 107 -10.14 -8.58 -14.11
N LEU A 108 -10.50 -8.75 -12.82
CA LEU A 108 -9.53 -9.07 -11.77
C LEU A 108 -9.92 -10.35 -11.00
N TYR A 109 -11.06 -10.37 -10.31
CA TYR A 109 -11.34 -11.38 -9.29
C TYR A 109 -11.51 -12.80 -9.88
N ARG A 110 -12.11 -12.94 -11.06
CA ARG A 110 -12.31 -14.24 -11.72
C ARG A 110 -11.01 -15.02 -11.97
N HIS A 111 -9.87 -14.33 -12.00
CA HIS A 111 -8.58 -14.95 -12.30
C HIS A 111 -7.98 -15.66 -11.09
N GLY A 112 -8.37 -15.30 -9.87
CA GLY A 112 -7.84 -15.89 -8.65
C GLY A 112 -6.32 -15.93 -8.65
N ARG A 113 -5.75 -17.14 -8.53
CA ARG A 113 -4.29 -17.38 -8.55
C ARG A 113 -3.80 -17.99 -9.87
N LYS A 114 -4.57 -17.86 -10.95
CA LYS A 114 -4.26 -18.49 -12.26
C LYS A 114 -3.01 -17.87 -12.93
N PHE A 115 -2.74 -16.60 -12.66
CA PHE A 115 -1.67 -15.83 -13.28
C PHE A 115 -0.77 -15.22 -12.21
N THR A 116 0.48 -14.91 -12.58
CA THR A 116 1.37 -14.12 -11.73
C THR A 116 0.80 -12.70 -11.54
N PRO A 117 1.27 -11.93 -10.53
CA PRO A 117 0.78 -10.57 -10.31
C PRO A 117 0.90 -9.67 -11.55
N THR A 118 2.05 -9.71 -12.24
CA THR A 118 2.28 -8.92 -13.47
C THR A 118 1.37 -9.34 -14.61
N GLU A 119 1.18 -10.65 -14.84
CA GLU A 119 0.26 -11.15 -15.87
C GLU A 119 -1.21 -10.85 -15.54
N THR A 120 -1.55 -10.83 -14.25
CA THR A 120 -2.89 -10.46 -13.77
C THR A 120 -3.15 -8.99 -14.04
N LEU A 121 -2.19 -8.11 -13.73
CA LEU A 121 -2.29 -6.68 -14.02
C LEU A 121 -2.45 -6.43 -15.53
N ASP A 122 -1.62 -7.08 -16.35
CA ASP A 122 -1.68 -6.97 -17.80
C ASP A 122 -3.04 -7.41 -18.36
N ARG A 123 -3.63 -8.49 -17.82
CA ARG A 123 -4.97 -8.94 -18.21
C ARG A 123 -6.09 -8.05 -17.72
N ALA A 124 -5.94 -7.47 -16.53
CA ALA A 124 -6.96 -6.63 -15.92
C ALA A 124 -7.04 -5.26 -16.59
N ILE A 125 -5.89 -4.67 -16.93
CA ILE A 125 -5.80 -3.26 -17.36
C ILE A 125 -4.87 -3.00 -18.55
N GLY A 126 -4.27 -4.03 -19.17
CA GLY A 126 -3.38 -3.87 -20.32
C GLY A 126 -2.00 -3.30 -19.98
N GLU A 127 -1.63 -3.28 -18.70
CA GLU A 127 -0.32 -2.78 -18.23
C GLU A 127 0.39 -3.88 -17.44
N SER A 128 1.66 -4.17 -17.76
CA SER A 128 2.47 -5.17 -17.05
C SER A 128 3.45 -4.57 -16.02
N THR A 129 3.63 -3.24 -16.04
CA THR A 129 4.51 -2.53 -15.12
C THR A 129 3.72 -2.00 -13.93
N ILE A 130 4.25 -2.16 -12.72
CA ILE A 130 3.71 -1.50 -11.53
C ILE A 130 4.11 -0.03 -11.59
N ASP A 131 3.14 0.87 -11.72
CA ASP A 131 3.35 2.31 -11.86
C ASP A 131 2.87 3.06 -10.59
N PRO A 132 3.76 3.73 -9.84
CA PRO A 132 3.37 4.52 -8.67
C PRO A 132 2.71 5.87 -9.01
N GLN A 133 2.76 6.35 -10.27
CA GLN A 133 2.27 7.69 -10.60
C GLN A 133 0.78 7.90 -10.28
N PRO A 134 -0.16 6.99 -10.62
CA PRO A 134 -1.57 7.13 -10.26
C PRO A 134 -1.80 7.34 -8.76
N TYR A 135 -1.04 6.62 -7.94
CA TYR A 135 -1.10 6.75 -6.49
C TYR A 135 -0.59 8.11 -6.01
N LEU A 136 0.54 8.58 -6.55
CA LEU A 136 1.09 9.89 -6.20
C LEU A 136 0.22 11.06 -6.66
N GLU A 137 -0.36 10.96 -7.86
CA GLU A 137 -1.31 11.93 -8.41
C GLU A 137 -2.55 12.04 -7.53
N TYR A 138 -3.13 10.89 -7.14
CA TYR A 138 -4.27 10.86 -6.22
C TYR A 138 -3.95 11.52 -4.88
N LEU A 139 -2.82 11.18 -4.27
CA LEU A 139 -2.44 11.77 -2.97
C LEU A 139 -2.24 13.29 -3.07
N ARG A 140 -1.53 13.76 -4.10
CA ARG A 140 -1.32 15.21 -4.32
C ARG A 140 -2.64 15.92 -4.55
N GLY A 141 -3.50 15.40 -5.42
CA GLY A 141 -4.81 15.97 -5.72
C GLY A 141 -5.71 16.03 -4.48
N LYS A 142 -5.80 14.93 -3.72
CA LYS A 142 -6.60 14.86 -2.50
C LYS A 142 -6.12 15.84 -1.43
N VAL A 143 -4.81 15.89 -1.17
CA VAL A 143 -4.25 16.80 -0.15
C VAL A 143 -4.43 18.25 -0.56
N ALA A 144 -4.15 18.60 -1.82
CA ALA A 144 -4.37 19.95 -2.33
C ALA A 144 -5.84 20.37 -2.22
N GLY A 145 -6.78 19.46 -2.56
CA GLY A 145 -8.21 19.73 -2.46
C GLY A 145 -8.70 19.94 -1.03
N LEU A 146 -8.12 19.23 -0.05
CA LEU A 146 -8.46 19.43 1.37
C LEU A 146 -7.83 20.68 1.97
N ALA A 147 -6.62 21.05 1.55
CA ALA A 147 -5.93 22.25 2.05
C ALA A 147 -6.48 23.57 1.47
N ALA A 148 -7.25 23.48 0.38
CA ALA A 148 -7.93 24.62 -0.24
C ALA A 148 -9.26 24.99 0.44
N VAL A 149 -9.68 24.23 1.46
CA VAL A 149 -10.88 24.45 2.30
C VAL A 149 -10.43 24.90 3.68
#